data_AF-A0A8J3TCW1-F1
#
_entry.id   AF-A0A8J3TCW1-F1
#
_cell.length_a   1.000
_cell.length_b   1.000
_cell.length_c   1.000
_cell.angle_alpha   90.00
_cell.angle_beta   90.00
_cell.angle_gamma   90.00
#
_symmetry.space_group_name_H-M   'P 1'
#
loop_
_entity.id
_entity.type
_entity.pdbx_description
1 polymer ?
#
loop_
_entity_poly.entity_id
_entity_poly.type
_entity_poly.pdbx_seq_one_letter_code
_entity_poly.pdbx_strand_id
1 'polypeptide(L)'
;MTITLSRDQALVLSHWLDTVMGTRSFDSIVDEDPAVWSALHRISGTLGKEPFIFARDYGQGLDEARGRLCSELGEEFVASRTASKDNDQAPTKIWLSD
;
A
#
# COMPACT_ATOMS: atom_id res chain seq x y z
N MET A 1 -20.96 10.76 -2.89
CA MET A 1 -20.27 9.76 -3.73
C MET A 1 -19.81 8.61 -2.83
N THR A 2 -19.91 7.38 -3.31
CA THR A 2 -19.52 6.16 -2.57
C THR A 2 -18.54 5.36 -3.42
N ILE A 3 -17.48 4.84 -2.78
CA ILE A 3 -16.55 3.90 -3.39
C ILE A 3 -16.78 2.55 -2.70
N THR A 4 -16.92 1.50 -3.50
CA THR A 4 -17.07 0.13 -3.00
C THR A 4 -15.77 -0.60 -3.24
N LEU A 5 -15.25 -1.25 -2.19
CA LEU A 5 -14.08 -2.11 -2.27
C LEU A 5 -14.53 -3.57 -2.27
N SER A 6 -13.88 -4.40 -3.08
CA SER A 6 -13.98 -5.86 -2.93
C SER A 6 -13.37 -6.30 -1.60
N ARG A 7 -13.65 -7.53 -1.17
CA ARG A 7 -13.04 -8.10 0.04
C ARG A 7 -11.51 -8.12 -0.05
N ASP A 8 -10.97 -8.48 -1.21
CA ASP A 8 -9.53 -8.52 -1.44
C ASP A 8 -8.91 -7.11 -1.39
N GLN A 9 -9.55 -6.12 -2.02
CA GLN A 9 -9.12 -4.73 -1.97
C GLN A 9 -9.13 -4.18 -0.54
N ALA A 10 -10.21 -4.43 0.22
CA ALA A 10 -10.34 -4.00 1.60
C ALA A 10 -9.27 -4.65 2.49
N LEU A 11 -9.01 -5.96 2.33
CA LEU A 11 -8.00 -6.70 3.07
C LEU A 11 -6.58 -6.15 2.83
N VAL A 12 -6.19 -6.02 1.56
CA VAL A 12 -4.86 -5.54 1.19
C VAL A 12 -4.66 -4.08 1.59
N LEU A 13 -5.64 -3.22 1.36
CA LEU A 13 -5.56 -1.81 1.73
C LEU A 13 -5.49 -1.63 3.25
N SER A 14 -6.28 -2.39 4.02
CA SER A 14 -6.24 -2.35 5.48
C SER A 14 -4.86 -2.71 6.01
N HIS A 15 -4.27 -3.80 5.51
CA HIS A 15 -2.94 -4.24 5.92
C HIS A 15 -1.87 -3.19 5.58
N TRP A 16 -1.95 -2.64 4.36
CA TRP A 16 -0.99 -1.63 3.91
C TRP A 16 -1.08 -0.36 4.76
N LEU A 17 -2.28 0.16 5.03
CA LEU A 17 -2.48 1.35 5.87
C LEU A 17 -1.94 1.14 7.28
N ASP A 18 -2.17 -0.02 7.90
CA ASP A 18 -1.62 -0.37 9.21
C ASP A 18 -0.08 -0.39 9.22
N THR A 19 0.53 -0.77 8.09
CA THR A 19 2.00 -0.83 7.97
C THR A 19 2.64 0.54 7.67
N VAL A 20 1.96 1.41 6.93
CA VAL A 20 2.57 2.66 6.42
C VAL A 20 2.14 3.94 7.14
N MET A 21 0.91 4.00 7.68
CA MET A 21 0.44 5.21 8.38
C MET A 21 1.26 5.42 9.65
N GLY A 22 1.67 6.67 9.92
CA GLY A 22 2.53 7.00 11.06
C GLY A 22 4.02 6.76 10.80
N THR A 23 4.39 6.27 9.62
CA THR A 23 5.80 6.26 9.20
C THR A 23 6.19 7.65 8.70
N ARG A 24 7.39 8.11 9.03
CA ARG A 24 7.86 9.46 8.63
C ARG A 24 7.77 9.70 7.12
N SER A 25 8.07 8.68 6.32
CA SER A 25 8.04 8.76 4.86
C SER A 25 6.62 8.92 4.31
N PHE A 26 5.64 8.29 4.94
CA PHE A 26 4.24 8.45 4.54
C PHE A 26 3.70 9.79 5.04
N ASP A 27 3.90 10.09 6.32
CA ASP A 27 3.42 11.31 6.96
C ASP A 27 3.97 12.55 6.23
N SER A 28 5.25 12.53 5.82
CA SER A 28 5.83 13.66 5.07
C SER A 28 5.14 13.94 3.74
N ILE A 29 4.56 12.93 3.09
CA ILE A 29 3.82 13.10 1.83
C ILE A 29 2.41 13.63 2.11
N VAL A 30 1.74 13.09 3.13
CA VAL A 30 0.37 13.50 3.46
C VAL A 30 0.34 14.90 4.06
N ASP A 31 1.37 15.28 4.83
CA ASP A 31 1.46 16.59 5.47
C ASP A 31 1.67 17.75 4.48
N GLU A 32 1.99 17.47 3.21
CA GLU A 32 1.97 18.48 2.13
C GLU A 32 0.55 19.03 1.89
N ASP A 33 -0.48 18.19 2.06
CA ASP A 33 -1.89 18.58 2.10
C ASP A 33 -2.64 17.87 3.24
N PRO A 34 -2.65 18.47 4.45
CA PRO A 34 -3.25 17.85 5.62
C PRO A 34 -4.75 17.56 5.50
N ALA A 35 -5.47 18.14 4.53
CA ALA A 35 -6.88 17.84 4.33
C ALA A 35 -7.11 16.37 3.95
N VAL A 36 -6.11 15.72 3.34
CA VAL A 36 -6.15 14.30 2.94
C VAL A 36 -6.28 13.37 4.15
N TRP A 37 -5.78 13.75 5.33
CA TRP A 37 -5.93 12.99 6.57
C TRP A 37 -7.40 12.67 6.90
N SER A 38 -8.33 13.56 6.57
CA SER A 38 -9.77 13.35 6.80
C SER A 38 -10.28 12.08 6.11
N ALA A 39 -9.92 11.89 4.83
CA ALA A 39 -10.32 10.71 4.08
C ALA A 39 -9.55 9.46 4.54
N LEU A 40 -8.25 9.58 4.80
CA LEU A 40 -7.41 8.46 5.26
C LEU A 40 -7.88 7.92 6.62
N HIS A 41 -8.15 8.79 7.60
CA HIS A 41 -8.68 8.37 8.90
C HIS A 41 -10.06 7.71 8.77
N ARG A 42 -10.92 8.22 7.88
CA ARG A 42 -12.22 7.59 7.62
C ARG A 42 -12.06 6.19 7.02
N ILE A 43 -11.19 6.02 6.03
CA ILE A 43 -10.95 4.73 5.37
C ILE A 43 -10.30 3.75 6.35
N SER A 44 -9.20 4.15 7.00
CA SER A 44 -8.48 3.33 7.99
C SER A 44 -9.39 2.92 9.14
N GLY A 45 -10.12 3.87 9.74
CA GLY A 45 -11.06 3.58 10.82
C GLY A 45 -12.27 2.73 10.42
N THR A 46 -12.60 2.67 9.13
CA THR A 46 -13.64 1.75 8.61
C THR A 46 -13.06 0.35 8.43
N LEU A 47 -11.91 0.24 7.77
CA LEU A 47 -11.26 -1.04 7.48
C LEU A 47 -10.75 -1.76 8.75
N GLY A 48 -10.27 -1.01 9.74
CA GLY A 48 -9.83 -1.55 11.03
C GLY A 48 -10.93 -2.17 11.90
N LYS A 49 -12.18 -2.19 11.42
CA LYS A 49 -13.33 -2.85 12.07
C LYS A 49 -13.80 -4.09 11.34
N GLU A 50 -13.22 -4.39 10.19
CA GLU A 50 -13.67 -5.50 9.36
C GLU A 50 -13.27 -6.86 9.96
N PRO A 51 -14.16 -7.85 10.00
CA PRO A 51 -13.87 -9.14 10.65
C PRO A 51 -12.66 -9.90 10.07
N PHE A 52 -12.33 -9.67 8.80
CA PHE A 52 -11.26 -10.40 8.12
C PHE A 52 -9.88 -10.14 8.74
N ILE A 53 -9.66 -9.01 9.43
CA ILE A 53 -8.36 -8.70 10.06
C ILE A 53 -8.08 -9.58 11.29
N PHE A 54 -9.13 -10.24 11.81
CA PHE A 54 -9.05 -11.15 12.95
C PHE A 54 -9.12 -12.63 12.56
N ALA A 55 -9.10 -12.92 11.25
CA ALA A 55 -9.17 -14.28 10.75
C ALA A 55 -7.92 -15.07 11.14
N ARG A 56 -8.10 -16.34 11.53
CA ARG A 56 -6.98 -17.23 11.93
C ARG A 56 -5.98 -17.46 10.79
N ASP A 57 -6.48 -17.44 9.56
CA ASP A 57 -5.78 -17.62 8.30
C ASP A 57 -5.46 -16.29 7.60
N TYR A 58 -5.43 -15.17 8.35
CA TYR A 58 -5.22 -13.83 7.82
C TYR A 58 -4.04 -13.73 6.83
N GLY A 59 -2.88 -14.30 7.17
CA GLY A 59 -1.68 -14.25 6.33
C GLY A 59 -1.88 -14.92 4.97
N GLN A 60 -2.44 -16.14 4.98
CA GLN A 60 -2.74 -16.85 3.73
C GLN A 60 -3.77 -16.09 2.89
N GLY A 61 -4.86 -15.64 3.51
CA GLY A 61 -5.90 -14.88 2.83
C GLY A 61 -5.37 -13.58 2.21
N LEU A 62 -4.43 -12.91 2.89
CA LEU A 62 -3.79 -11.68 2.41
C LEU A 62 -2.92 -11.95 1.17
N ASP A 63 -2.13 -13.01 1.18
CA ASP A 63 -1.25 -13.33 0.06
C ASP A 63 -2.04 -13.79 -1.18
N GLU A 64 -3.10 -14.57 -0.98
CA GLU A 64 -4.02 -14.93 -2.06
C GLU A 64 -4.74 -13.71 -2.64
N ALA A 65 -5.21 -12.79 -1.79
CA ALA A 65 -5.83 -11.55 -2.22
C ALA A 65 -4.87 -10.67 -3.03
N ARG A 66 -3.61 -10.55 -2.59
CA ARG A 66 -2.55 -9.86 -3.35
C ARG A 66 -2.35 -10.50 -4.72
N GLY A 67 -2.26 -11.84 -4.77
CA GLY A 67 -2.11 -12.58 -6.01
C GLY A 67 -3.24 -12.31 -7.01
N ARG A 68 -4.50 -12.38 -6.55
CA ARG A 68 -5.67 -12.09 -7.38
C ARG A 68 -5.68 -10.65 -7.89
N LEU A 69 -5.44 -9.67 -7.03
CA LEU A 69 -5.43 -8.26 -7.42
C LEU A 69 -4.28 -7.91 -8.38
N CYS A 70 -3.08 -8.47 -8.16
CA CYS A 70 -1.96 -8.29 -9.09
C CYS A 70 -2.28 -8.92 -10.46
N SER A 71 -2.92 -10.09 -10.47
CA SER A 71 -3.38 -10.71 -11.71
C SER A 71 -4.43 -9.87 -12.44
N GLU A 72 -5.38 -9.26 -11.71
CA GLU A 72 -6.40 -8.36 -12.26
C GLU A 72 -5.79 -7.08 -12.87
N LEU A 73 -4.75 -6.52 -12.25
CA LEU A 73 -4.05 -5.33 -12.75
C LEU A 73 -3.15 -5.63 -13.98
N GLY A 74 -2.79 -6.90 -14.18
CA GLY A 74 -1.92 -7.35 -15.26
C GLY A 74 -0.43 -7.30 -14.90
N GLU A 75 0.31 -8.29 -15.40
CA GLU A 75 1.73 -8.51 -15.07
C GLU A 75 2.63 -7.33 -15.49
N GLU A 76 2.36 -6.70 -16.64
CA GLU A 76 3.11 -5.55 -17.13
C GLU A 76 3.00 -4.34 -16.18
N PHE A 77 1.78 -4.04 -15.73
CA PHE A 77 1.54 -2.94 -14.80
C PHE A 77 2.28 -3.19 -13.48
N VAL A 78 2.16 -4.40 -12.93
CA VAL A 78 2.83 -4.77 -11.67
C VAL A 78 4.35 -4.69 -11.82
N ALA A 79 4.92 -5.23 -12.90
CA ALA A 79 6.35 -5.18 -13.18
C ALA A 79 6.89 -3.75 -13.27
N SER A 80 6.14 -2.83 -13.89
CA SER A 80 6.53 -1.42 -13.98
C SER A 80 6.64 -0.74 -12.61
N ARG A 81 5.76 -1.10 -11.67
CA ARG A 81 5.72 -0.52 -10.32
C ARG A 81 6.81 -1.10 -9.41
N THR A 82 7.17 -2.37 -9.59
CA THR A 82 8.25 -3.00 -8.82
C THR A 82 9.63 -2.60 -9.32
N ALA A 83 9.82 -2.43 -10.64
CA ALA A 83 11.11 -2.06 -11.22
C ALA A 83 11.57 -0.64 -10.83
N SER A 84 10.62 0.29 -10.65
CA SER A 84 10.95 1.64 -10.19
C SER A 84 11.51 1.68 -8.77
N LYS A 85 11.19 0.68 -7.93
CA LYS A 85 11.62 0.60 -6.53
C LYS A 85 13.08 0.16 -6.39
N ASP A 86 13.60 -0.60 -7.35
CA ASP A 86 15.00 -1.06 -7.37
C ASP A 86 15.96 0.01 -7.93
N ASN A 87 15.47 0.93 -8.76
CA ASN A 87 16.32 1.93 -9.42
C ASN A 87 16.71 3.11 -8.48
N ASP A 88 15.95 3.35 -7.41
CA ASP A 88 16.28 4.34 -6.37
C ASP A 88 17.38 3.87 -5.40
N GLN A 89 17.85 2.63 -5.50
CA GLN A 89 18.86 2.04 -4.61
C GLN A 89 20.25 1.90 -5.27
N ALA A 90 20.49 2.46 -6.45
CA ALA A 90 21.83 2.45 -7.05
C ALA A 90 22.78 3.39 -6.27
N PRO A 91 23.99 2.94 -5.87
CA PRO A 91 24.93 3.81 -5.20
C PRO A 91 25.34 4.90 -6.18
N THR A 92 25.19 6.16 -5.79
CA THR A 92 25.75 7.32 -6.48
C THR A 92 27.26 7.11 -6.56
N LYS A 93 27.72 6.57 -7.69
CA LYS A 93 29.13 6.46 -8.01
C LYS A 93 29.61 7.88 -8.29
N ILE A 94 30.09 8.53 -7.24
CA ILE A 94 30.84 9.78 -7.34
C ILE A 94 32.11 9.42 -8.12
N TRP A 95 32.12 9.75 -9.41
CA TRP A 95 33.35 9.75 -10.20
C TRP A 95 34.21 10.92 -9.71
N LEU A 96 35.13 10.66 -8.78
CA LEU A 96 36.30 11.51 -8.62
C LEU A 96 37.21 11.23 -9.81
N SER A 97 37.34 12.22 -10.71
CA SER A 97 38.43 12.25 -11.69
C SER A 97 39.69 12.73 -10.97
N ASP A 98 40.73 11.91 -10.97
CA ASP A 98 42.14 12.34 -10.84
C ASP A 98 42.76 12.48 -12.23
#